data_AF-A0A1Q7W220-F1
#
_entry.id   AF-A0A1Q7W220-F1
#
_cell.length_a   1.000
_cell.length_b   1.000
_cell.length_c   1.000
_cell.angle_alpha   90.00
_cell.angle_beta   90.00
_cell.angle_gamma   90.00
#
_symmetry.space_group_name_H-M   'P 1'
#
loop_
_entity.id
_entity.type
_entity.pdbx_description
1 polymer ?
#
loop_
_entity_poly.entity_id
_entity_poly.type
_entity_poly.pdbx_seq_one_letter_code
_entity_poly.pdbx_strand_id
1 'polypeptide(L)'
;MTYANALRLLGEKESRLVALADTITSGAVAASGHFELIEIRREAVDLGSKVLRSLGERLRGLSGLTHRERVYAAHSVLVITAFFQALDEVGERLGIDPVPGLGADEQAALSIGTAPGVGWPQLVIALAYVPIAEPHAVSIDPVASYYEKLAASTHVYLQGLAPWDSLDETRRGQLTTLVLDEVPGLALEAYEERLRHLAAVSTEFRVWLTLCAQQEVRDDVLTGLAGLEDLLTLTRNAVSSDRRGALSRAYRATLAKPIVPSGENDTGLTIPSLAEGYIDHRFQFAYRDHTVGEEHWWRDQPTSDGLVRFLAAHLVSPVALISPLLILGQPGSGKSVLTRVLAARLPEEQYLPVRVELRAVDADADLQEQIEAAVQLATGETVQWPRFVDAAAGAIEGSGRPGEFHPWAPTEPYVNLSAYTALVVLVIAPSGGSQIQCAKYRGRSA
;
A
#
# COMPACT_ATOMS: atom_id res chain seq x y z
N MET A 1 -5.30 -5.65 -0.23
CA MET A 1 -4.78 -5.73 -1.62
C MET A 1 -4.15 -7.09 -1.81
N THR A 2 -4.26 -7.70 -3.00
CA THR A 2 -3.85 -9.09 -3.25
C THR A 2 -2.66 -9.19 -4.22
N TYR A 3 -1.93 -10.31 -4.16
CA TYR A 3 -0.82 -10.62 -5.07
C TYR A 3 -1.22 -10.58 -6.55
N ALA A 4 -2.44 -11.02 -6.88
CA ALA A 4 -2.95 -10.93 -8.26
C ALA A 4 -3.03 -9.49 -8.78
N ASN A 5 -3.32 -8.54 -7.91
CA ASN A 5 -3.35 -7.14 -8.30
C ASN A 5 -1.94 -6.65 -8.66
N ALA A 6 -0.92 -7.08 -7.90
CA ALA A 6 0.48 -6.81 -8.25
C ALA A 6 0.85 -7.34 -9.64
N LEU A 7 0.47 -8.57 -9.97
CA LEU A 7 0.76 -9.17 -11.27
C LEU A 7 0.09 -8.45 -12.44
N ARG A 8 -1.18 -8.06 -12.27
CA ARG A 8 -1.91 -7.27 -13.28
C ARG A 8 -1.23 -5.95 -13.60
N LEU A 9 -0.70 -5.28 -12.58
CA LEU A 9 0.03 -4.02 -12.78
C LEU A 9 1.29 -4.24 -13.61
N LEU A 10 1.99 -5.35 -13.41
CA LEU A 10 3.17 -5.70 -14.20
C LEU A 10 2.84 -6.15 -15.64
N GLY A 11 1.55 -6.14 -16.02
CA GLY A 11 1.07 -6.54 -17.35
C GLY A 11 0.78 -8.03 -17.49
N GLU A 12 0.90 -8.81 -16.41
CA GLU A 12 0.72 -10.26 -16.41
C GLU A 12 -0.76 -10.61 -16.18
N LYS A 13 -1.59 -10.38 -17.20
CA LYS A 13 -3.06 -10.56 -17.13
C LYS A 13 -3.51 -12.03 -17.19
N GLU A 14 -2.72 -12.91 -17.80
CA GLU A 14 -3.05 -14.33 -18.00
C GLU A 14 -2.39 -15.26 -16.97
N SER A 15 -1.91 -14.71 -15.86
CA SER A 15 -1.23 -15.47 -14.81
C SER A 15 -2.18 -16.42 -14.06
N ARG A 16 -1.70 -17.63 -13.70
CA ARG A 16 -2.48 -18.58 -12.89
C ARG A 16 -2.70 -18.07 -11.47
N LEU A 17 -1.75 -17.31 -10.93
CA LEU A 17 -1.89 -16.64 -9.63
C LEU A 17 -2.97 -15.53 -9.67
N VAL A 18 -3.16 -14.90 -10.83
CA VAL A 18 -4.27 -13.96 -11.05
C VAL A 18 -5.61 -14.69 -11.09
N ALA A 19 -5.71 -15.76 -11.87
CA ALA A 19 -6.92 -16.59 -11.96
C ALA A 19 -7.30 -17.23 -10.60
N LEU A 20 -6.30 -17.68 -9.83
CA LEU A 20 -6.49 -18.20 -8.49
C LEU A 20 -7.12 -17.16 -7.56
N ALA A 21 -6.59 -15.92 -7.55
CA ALA A 21 -7.12 -14.87 -6.69
C ALA A 21 -8.51 -14.39 -7.11
N ASP A 22 -8.84 -14.40 -8.40
CA ASP A 22 -10.20 -14.11 -8.86
C ASP A 22 -11.21 -15.11 -8.33
N THR A 23 -10.82 -16.38 -8.30
CA THR A 23 -11.62 -17.47 -7.75
C THR A 23 -11.91 -17.29 -6.25
N ILE A 24 -10.94 -16.75 -5.50
CA ILE A 24 -11.13 -16.36 -4.08
C ILE A 24 -12.08 -15.18 -3.97
N THR A 25 -11.84 -14.13 -4.76
CA THR A 25 -12.58 -12.86 -4.69
C THR A 25 -14.05 -13.04 -5.07
N SER A 26 -14.35 -13.97 -5.98
CA SER A 26 -15.71 -14.34 -6.37
C SER A 26 -16.43 -15.23 -5.33
N GLY A 27 -15.80 -15.53 -4.19
CA GLY A 27 -16.34 -16.46 -3.18
C GLY A 27 -16.39 -17.91 -3.66
N ALA A 28 -15.80 -18.21 -4.82
CA ALA A 28 -15.79 -19.53 -5.43
C ALA A 28 -14.58 -20.35 -4.97
N VAL A 29 -14.26 -20.32 -3.68
CA VAL A 29 -13.08 -21.00 -3.12
C VAL A 29 -13.08 -22.50 -3.46
N ALA A 30 -14.26 -23.12 -3.62
CA ALA A 30 -14.38 -24.48 -4.15
C ALA A 30 -13.74 -24.65 -5.56
N ALA A 31 -13.95 -23.70 -6.47
CA ALA A 31 -13.35 -23.72 -7.81
C ALA A 31 -11.84 -23.44 -7.82
N SER A 32 -11.23 -23.08 -6.68
CA SER A 32 -9.76 -22.99 -6.56
C SER A 32 -9.10 -24.36 -6.60
N GLY A 33 -9.88 -25.44 -6.45
CA GLY A 33 -9.43 -26.82 -6.59
C GLY A 33 -9.15 -27.26 -8.03
N HIS A 34 -8.82 -26.34 -8.95
CA HIS A 34 -8.34 -26.66 -10.29
C HIS A 34 -6.86 -26.29 -10.49
N PHE A 35 -6.22 -25.66 -9.50
CA PHE A 35 -4.84 -25.17 -9.60
C PHE A 35 -3.87 -26.11 -8.90
N GLU A 36 -2.68 -26.26 -9.49
CA GLU A 36 -1.58 -27.03 -8.91
C GLU A 36 -0.53 -26.11 -8.28
N LEU A 37 -0.09 -26.42 -7.05
CA LEU A 37 0.93 -25.64 -6.36
C LEU A 37 2.27 -25.64 -7.11
N ILE A 38 2.64 -26.75 -7.75
CA ILE A 38 3.87 -26.86 -8.55
C ILE A 38 3.89 -25.86 -9.71
N GLU A 39 2.74 -25.64 -10.34
CA GLU A 39 2.59 -24.69 -11.44
C GLU A 39 2.67 -23.25 -10.94
N ILE A 40 2.00 -22.94 -9.83
CA ILE A 40 2.06 -21.64 -9.16
C ILE A 40 3.50 -21.30 -8.74
N ARG A 41 4.21 -22.26 -8.13
CA ARG A 41 5.61 -22.13 -7.73
C ARG A 41 6.49 -21.78 -8.93
N ARG A 42 6.42 -22.57 -10.01
CA ARG A 42 7.23 -22.36 -11.23
C ARG A 42 6.98 -20.98 -11.83
N GLU A 43 5.72 -20.59 -11.92
CA GLU A 43 5.33 -19.28 -12.45
C GLU A 43 5.87 -18.14 -11.57
N ALA A 44 5.72 -18.25 -10.25
CA ALA A 44 6.24 -17.25 -9.31
C ALA A 44 7.76 -17.08 -9.42
N VAL A 45 8.52 -18.18 -9.49
CA VAL A 45 9.99 -18.14 -9.62
C VAL A 45 10.43 -17.54 -10.97
N ASP A 46 9.76 -17.89 -12.07
CA ASP A 46 10.03 -17.31 -13.39
C ASP A 46 9.70 -15.81 -13.43
N LEU A 47 8.53 -15.42 -12.92
CA LEU A 47 8.11 -14.02 -12.81
C LEU A 47 9.07 -13.22 -11.95
N GLY A 48 9.45 -13.72 -10.77
CA GLY A 48 10.43 -13.08 -9.90
C GLY A 48 11.78 -12.86 -10.59
N SER A 49 12.26 -13.88 -11.30
CA SER A 49 13.50 -13.80 -12.07
C SER A 49 13.40 -12.79 -13.23
N LYS A 50 12.25 -12.71 -13.91
CA LYS A 50 11.99 -11.71 -14.96
C LYS A 50 11.95 -10.31 -14.38
N VAL A 51 11.23 -10.12 -13.28
CA VAL A 51 11.12 -8.84 -12.56
C VAL A 51 12.51 -8.37 -12.18
N LEU A 52 13.31 -9.18 -11.46
CA LEU A 52 14.68 -8.82 -11.04
C LEU A 52 15.60 -8.41 -12.20
N ARG A 53 15.47 -9.05 -13.37
CA ARG A 53 16.29 -8.73 -14.56
C ARG A 53 15.83 -7.49 -15.31
N SER A 54 14.52 -7.23 -15.36
CA SER A 54 13.93 -6.24 -16.26
C SER A 54 13.41 -4.98 -15.55
N LEU A 55 13.43 -4.93 -14.21
CA LEU A 55 12.92 -3.82 -13.41
C LEU A 55 13.49 -2.47 -13.83
N GLY A 56 14.79 -2.35 -14.11
CA GLY A 56 15.38 -1.08 -14.54
C GLY A 56 14.84 -0.53 -15.88
N GLU A 57 14.43 -1.41 -16.80
CA GLU A 57 13.98 -1.07 -18.16
C GLU A 57 12.45 -1.05 -18.26
N ARG A 58 11.76 -2.05 -17.67
CA ARG A 58 10.29 -2.11 -17.62
C ARG A 58 9.69 -1.03 -16.74
N LEU A 59 10.31 -0.65 -15.61
CA LEU A 59 9.78 0.45 -14.80
C LEU A 59 9.76 1.78 -15.55
N ARG A 60 10.71 2.00 -16.48
CA ARG A 60 10.74 3.20 -17.33
C ARG A 60 9.72 3.15 -18.47
N GLY A 61 9.37 1.95 -18.95
CA GLY A 61 8.44 1.74 -20.07
C GLY A 61 6.97 1.55 -19.70
N LEU A 62 6.65 1.31 -18.42
CA LEU A 62 5.27 1.22 -17.92
C LEU A 62 4.72 2.62 -17.65
N SER A 63 4.42 3.36 -18.72
CA SER A 63 3.88 4.72 -18.69
C SER A 63 2.57 4.86 -17.89
N GLY A 64 1.87 3.74 -17.62
CA GLY A 64 0.55 3.74 -16.97
C GLY A 64 0.50 3.50 -15.48
N LEU A 65 1.60 3.21 -14.81
CA LEU A 65 1.61 2.95 -13.36
C LEU A 65 2.16 4.13 -12.57
N THR A 66 1.50 4.45 -11.46
CA THR A 66 2.07 5.33 -10.43
C THR A 66 3.31 4.69 -9.80
N HIS A 67 4.18 5.52 -9.22
CA HIS A 67 5.35 5.06 -8.47
C HIS A 67 5.00 4.04 -7.38
N ARG A 68 3.90 4.26 -6.65
CA ARG A 68 3.44 3.38 -5.55
C ARG A 68 3.05 2.01 -6.04
N GLU A 69 2.32 1.95 -7.15
CA GLU A 69 1.89 0.71 -7.78
C GLU A 69 3.07 -0.12 -8.24
N ARG A 70 4.09 0.53 -8.81
CA ARG A 70 5.34 -0.12 -9.21
C ARG A 70 6.07 -0.72 -8.00
N VAL A 71 6.20 0.04 -6.91
CA VAL A 71 6.83 -0.44 -5.67
C VAL A 71 6.03 -1.61 -5.08
N TYR A 72 4.70 -1.49 -5.01
CA TYR A 72 3.83 -2.54 -4.50
C TYR A 72 3.94 -3.82 -5.29
N ALA A 73 3.89 -3.71 -6.61
CA ALA A 73 3.86 -4.86 -7.49
C ALA A 73 5.16 -5.65 -7.39
N ALA A 74 6.28 -4.95 -7.46
CA ALA A 74 7.60 -5.57 -7.33
C ALA A 74 7.83 -6.12 -5.91
N HIS A 75 7.46 -5.40 -4.84
CA HIS A 75 7.50 -5.92 -3.47
C HIS A 75 6.74 -7.24 -3.34
N SER A 76 5.51 -7.28 -3.85
CA SER A 76 4.66 -8.47 -3.74
C SER A 76 5.27 -9.68 -4.46
N VAL A 77 5.79 -9.47 -5.68
CA VAL A 77 6.51 -10.50 -6.44
C VAL A 77 7.73 -11.01 -5.69
N LEU A 78 8.53 -10.12 -5.10
CA LEU A 78 9.72 -10.52 -4.34
C LEU A 78 9.38 -11.41 -3.15
N VAL A 79 8.35 -11.06 -2.38
CA VAL A 79 7.95 -11.82 -1.18
C VAL A 79 7.58 -13.26 -1.56
N ILE A 80 6.68 -13.46 -2.53
CA ILE A 80 6.28 -14.80 -2.96
C ILE A 80 7.45 -15.56 -3.60
N THR A 81 8.27 -14.88 -4.39
CA THR A 81 9.44 -15.50 -5.04
C THR A 81 10.44 -16.00 -4.02
N ALA A 82 10.76 -15.18 -3.00
CA ALA A 82 11.74 -15.54 -1.99
C ALA A 82 11.29 -16.77 -1.17
N PHE A 83 9.99 -16.87 -0.87
CA PHE A 83 9.44 -18.06 -0.21
C PHE A 83 9.63 -19.34 -1.03
N PHE A 84 9.23 -19.32 -2.30
CA PHE A 84 9.35 -20.52 -3.15
C PHE A 84 10.80 -20.90 -3.44
N GLN A 85 11.71 -19.91 -3.56
CA GLN A 85 13.13 -20.18 -3.72
C GLN A 85 13.75 -20.80 -2.45
N ALA A 86 13.38 -20.30 -1.27
CA ALA A 86 13.82 -20.90 -0.01
C ALA A 86 13.28 -22.34 0.16
N LEU A 87 12.05 -22.58 -0.28
CA LEU A 87 11.46 -23.91 -0.29
C LEU A 87 12.21 -24.85 -1.25
N ASP A 88 12.53 -24.40 -2.47
CA ASP A 88 13.32 -25.15 -3.45
C ASP A 88 14.74 -25.46 -2.91
N GLU A 89 15.40 -24.50 -2.26
CA GLU A 89 16.72 -24.69 -1.63
C GLU A 89 16.69 -25.77 -0.53
N VAL A 90 15.65 -25.77 0.31
CA VAL A 90 15.41 -26.83 1.30
C VAL A 90 15.23 -28.20 0.63
N GLY A 91 14.43 -28.25 -0.43
CA GLY A 91 14.19 -29.48 -1.18
C GLY A 91 15.45 -30.05 -1.81
N GLU A 92 16.26 -29.19 -2.46
CA GLU A 92 17.55 -29.55 -3.04
C GLU A 92 18.50 -30.16 -2.01
N ARG A 93 18.58 -29.59 -0.79
CA ARG A 93 19.42 -30.11 0.30
C ARG A 93 19.04 -31.52 0.73
N LEU A 94 17.76 -31.87 0.62
CA LEU A 94 17.23 -33.20 0.94
C LEU A 94 17.17 -34.14 -0.28
N GLY A 95 17.45 -33.63 -1.48
CA GLY A 95 17.28 -34.40 -2.73
C GLY A 95 15.83 -34.76 -3.02
N ILE A 96 14.88 -33.93 -2.58
CA ILE A 96 13.44 -34.12 -2.79
C ILE A 96 12.86 -32.90 -3.50
N ASP A 97 11.82 -33.10 -4.31
CA ASP A 97 11.00 -31.98 -4.77
C ASP A 97 10.08 -31.56 -3.60
N PRO A 98 10.24 -30.36 -3.03
CA PRO A 98 9.50 -29.94 -1.83
C PRO A 98 8.03 -29.62 -2.14
N VAL A 99 7.69 -29.45 -3.42
CA VAL A 99 6.31 -29.37 -3.92
C VAL A 99 6.16 -30.40 -5.05
N PRO A 100 6.01 -31.68 -4.70
CA PRO A 100 5.95 -32.75 -5.69
C PRO A 100 4.71 -32.62 -6.57
N GLY A 101 4.77 -33.22 -7.76
CA GLY A 101 3.59 -33.41 -8.60
C GLY A 101 2.54 -34.26 -7.88
N LEU A 102 1.28 -34.01 -8.21
CA LEU A 102 0.15 -34.70 -7.61
C LEU A 102 0.04 -36.16 -8.06
N GLY A 103 -0.45 -37.03 -7.17
CA GLY A 103 -0.79 -38.43 -7.48
C GLY A 103 -2.06 -38.55 -8.32
N ALA A 104 -2.36 -39.77 -8.79
CA ALA A 104 -3.50 -40.02 -9.69
C ALA A 104 -4.86 -39.61 -9.08
N ASP A 105 -5.07 -39.90 -7.79
CA ASP A 105 -6.33 -39.58 -7.09
C ASP A 105 -6.49 -38.06 -6.88
N GLU A 106 -5.39 -37.34 -6.66
CA GLU A 106 -5.39 -35.87 -6.56
C GLU A 106 -5.56 -35.19 -7.91
N GLN A 107 -4.95 -35.72 -8.97
CA GLN A 107 -5.18 -35.24 -10.33
C GLN A 107 -6.65 -35.46 -10.75
N ALA A 108 -7.24 -36.59 -10.34
CA ALA A 108 -8.67 -36.85 -10.52
C ALA A 108 -9.53 -35.85 -9.73
N ALA A 109 -9.19 -35.58 -8.46
CA ALA A 109 -9.84 -34.57 -7.63
C ALA A 109 -9.79 -33.17 -8.28
N LEU A 110 -8.62 -32.76 -8.79
CA LEU A 110 -8.47 -31.49 -9.51
C LEU A 110 -9.33 -31.43 -10.78
N SER A 111 -9.42 -32.54 -11.52
CA SER A 111 -10.17 -32.59 -12.78
C SER A 111 -11.68 -32.36 -12.61
N ILE A 112 -12.22 -32.67 -11.42
CA ILE A 112 -13.63 -32.43 -11.06
C ILE A 112 -13.82 -31.16 -10.20
N GLY A 113 -12.75 -30.38 -10.00
CA GLY A 113 -12.79 -29.08 -9.30
C GLY A 113 -12.80 -29.17 -7.78
N THR A 114 -12.31 -30.26 -7.23
CA THR A 114 -12.11 -30.42 -5.79
C THR A 114 -10.64 -30.22 -5.44
N ALA A 115 -10.40 -29.44 -4.38
CA ALA A 115 -9.06 -29.14 -3.92
C ALA A 115 -8.30 -30.40 -3.44
N PRO A 116 -7.03 -30.58 -3.83
CA PRO A 116 -6.20 -31.66 -3.34
C PRO A 116 -5.73 -31.31 -1.93
N GLY A 117 -5.95 -32.21 -0.96
CA GLY A 117 -5.47 -32.05 0.42
C GLY A 117 -6.28 -31.09 1.31
N VAL A 118 -6.13 -31.27 2.63
CA VAL A 118 -6.95 -30.61 3.67
C VAL A 118 -6.62 -29.12 3.85
N GLY A 119 -5.41 -28.68 3.44
CA GLY A 119 -4.90 -27.31 3.67
C GLY A 119 -4.97 -26.33 2.50
N TRP A 120 -5.50 -26.75 1.35
CA TRP A 120 -5.48 -25.93 0.13
C TRP A 120 -6.18 -24.57 0.27
N PRO A 121 -7.39 -24.45 0.86
CA PRO A 121 -8.05 -23.15 1.00
C PRO A 121 -7.23 -22.13 1.81
N GLN A 122 -6.60 -22.57 2.90
CA GLN A 122 -5.76 -21.73 3.77
C GLN A 122 -4.49 -21.27 3.04
N LEU A 123 -3.84 -22.17 2.29
CA LEU A 123 -2.68 -21.84 1.49
C LEU A 123 -3.01 -20.82 0.39
N VAL A 124 -4.14 -21.00 -0.29
CA VAL A 124 -4.62 -20.09 -1.32
C VAL A 124 -4.89 -18.68 -0.76
N ILE A 125 -5.50 -18.59 0.42
CA ILE A 125 -5.68 -17.30 1.14
C ILE A 125 -4.31 -16.69 1.49
N ALA A 126 -3.39 -17.49 2.03
CA ALA A 126 -2.05 -17.01 2.39
C ALA A 126 -1.28 -16.47 1.17
N LEU A 127 -1.32 -17.15 0.02
CA LEU A 127 -0.68 -16.69 -1.22
C LEU A 127 -1.33 -15.41 -1.79
N ALA A 128 -2.63 -15.23 -1.58
CA ALA A 128 -3.35 -14.07 -2.09
C ALA A 128 -3.00 -12.78 -1.33
N TYR A 129 -2.70 -12.83 -0.03
CA TYR A 129 -2.58 -11.64 0.81
C TYR A 129 -1.14 -11.42 1.30
N VAL A 130 -0.32 -10.79 0.46
CA VAL A 130 1.06 -10.42 0.81
C VAL A 130 1.08 -9.18 1.71
N PRO A 131 1.83 -9.20 2.83
CA PRO A 131 1.98 -8.03 3.70
C PRO A 131 2.69 -6.90 2.94
N ILE A 132 2.31 -5.66 3.24
CA ILE A 132 3.04 -4.49 2.77
C ILE A 132 3.98 -4.08 3.90
N ALA A 133 5.28 -3.96 3.62
CA ALA A 133 6.22 -3.40 4.58
C ALA A 133 5.80 -1.95 4.88
N GLU A 134 5.42 -1.71 6.13
CA GLU A 134 4.92 -0.43 6.58
C GLU A 134 6.05 0.39 7.21
N PRO A 135 6.16 1.70 6.90
CA PRO A 135 7.24 2.54 7.42
C PRO A 135 7.27 2.71 8.95
N HIS A 136 6.21 2.30 9.66
CA HIS A 136 5.95 2.66 11.07
C HIS A 136 5.58 1.48 11.97
N ALA A 137 5.77 0.24 11.49
CA ALA A 137 5.51 -0.93 12.32
C ALA A 137 6.60 -1.05 13.41
N VAL A 138 6.25 -0.71 14.66
CA VAL A 138 7.14 -0.71 15.84
C VAL A 138 7.58 -2.13 16.29
N SER A 139 7.15 -3.20 15.62
CA SER A 139 7.49 -4.57 16.03
C SER A 139 7.54 -5.53 14.85
N ILE A 140 8.61 -6.35 14.84
CA ILE A 140 8.91 -7.60 14.10
C ILE A 140 8.23 -7.70 12.72
N ASP A 141 9.05 -7.60 11.66
CA ASP A 141 8.68 -7.46 10.25
C ASP A 141 7.41 -8.25 9.85
N PRO A 142 6.34 -7.58 9.38
CA PRO A 142 5.13 -8.22 8.83
C PRO A 142 5.40 -9.32 7.81
N VAL A 143 6.53 -9.27 7.10
CA VAL A 143 6.98 -10.29 6.15
C VAL A 143 7.46 -11.56 6.85
N ALA A 144 8.12 -11.47 8.00
CA ALA A 144 8.58 -12.63 8.77
C ALA A 144 7.39 -13.47 9.28
N SER A 145 6.42 -12.82 9.95
CA SER A 145 5.19 -13.51 10.40
C SER A 145 4.35 -14.05 9.25
N TYR A 146 4.42 -13.41 8.08
CA TYR A 146 3.78 -13.91 6.88
C TYR A 146 4.43 -15.21 6.39
N TYR A 147 5.76 -15.29 6.34
CA TYR A 147 6.45 -16.51 5.93
C TYR A 147 6.21 -17.67 6.89
N GLU A 148 6.14 -17.43 8.19
CA GLU A 148 5.76 -18.47 9.17
C GLU A 148 4.37 -19.05 8.85
N LYS A 149 3.38 -18.17 8.59
CA LYS A 149 2.01 -18.59 8.24
C LYS A 149 1.95 -19.31 6.90
N LEU A 150 2.71 -18.83 5.90
CA LEU A 150 2.77 -19.43 4.59
C LEU A 150 3.45 -20.80 4.63
N ALA A 151 4.51 -20.95 5.42
CA ALA A 151 5.18 -22.22 5.69
C ALA A 151 4.24 -23.22 6.37
N ALA A 152 3.53 -22.81 7.43
CA ALA A 152 2.55 -23.64 8.11
C ALA A 152 1.42 -24.09 7.17
N SER A 153 0.90 -23.18 6.34
CA SER A 153 -0.16 -23.50 5.36
C SER A 153 0.34 -24.46 4.27
N THR A 154 1.58 -24.27 3.82
CA THR A 154 2.24 -25.15 2.85
C THR A 154 2.44 -26.54 3.43
N HIS A 155 2.91 -26.65 4.67
CA HIS A 155 3.11 -27.92 5.36
C HIS A 155 1.81 -28.71 5.51
N VAL A 156 0.72 -28.08 5.97
CA VAL A 156 -0.60 -28.72 6.08
C VAL A 156 -1.12 -29.19 4.72
N TYR A 157 -0.88 -28.41 3.66
CA TYR A 157 -1.22 -28.84 2.31
C TYR A 157 -0.42 -30.09 1.89
N LEU A 158 0.91 -30.08 2.06
CA LEU A 158 1.78 -31.19 1.70
C LEU A 158 1.41 -32.48 2.44
N GLN A 159 1.07 -32.39 3.73
CA GLN A 159 0.59 -33.53 4.53
C GLN A 159 -0.66 -34.20 3.97
N GLY A 160 -1.48 -33.45 3.23
CA GLY A 160 -2.70 -33.95 2.61
C GLY A 160 -2.51 -34.64 1.27
N LEU A 161 -1.27 -34.80 0.78
CA LEU A 161 -0.95 -35.38 -0.53
C LEU A 161 -0.38 -36.80 -0.42
N ALA A 162 -0.76 -37.71 -1.31
CA ALA A 162 -0.26 -39.06 -1.46
C ALA A 162 1.28 -39.15 -1.62
N PRO A 163 1.97 -38.22 -2.33
CA PRO A 163 3.42 -38.13 -2.25
C PRO A 163 3.98 -38.04 -0.83
N TRP A 164 3.30 -37.36 0.11
CA TRP A 164 3.71 -37.29 1.52
C TRP A 164 3.58 -38.64 2.23
N ASP A 165 2.51 -39.39 1.93
CA ASP A 165 2.31 -40.73 2.47
C ASP A 165 3.38 -41.71 1.99
N SER A 166 3.97 -41.47 0.82
CA SER A 166 5.07 -42.30 0.28
C SER A 166 6.43 -42.08 0.97
N LEU A 167 6.60 -40.98 1.72
CA LEU A 167 7.82 -40.69 2.47
C LEU A 167 7.91 -41.54 3.74
N ASP A 168 9.12 -41.95 4.11
CA ASP A 168 9.36 -42.55 5.42
C ASP A 168 9.28 -41.52 6.56
N GLU A 169 9.15 -41.99 7.80
CA GLU A 169 8.98 -41.13 8.98
C GLU A 169 10.16 -40.19 9.20
N THR A 170 11.38 -40.61 8.82
CA THR A 170 12.58 -39.78 8.96
C THR A 170 12.53 -38.60 8.00
N ARG A 171 12.17 -38.85 6.74
CA ARG A 171 12.02 -37.82 5.70
C ARG A 171 10.86 -36.87 6.00
N ARG A 172 9.74 -37.37 6.52
CA ARG A 172 8.61 -36.52 6.96
C ARG A 172 9.02 -35.60 8.10
N GLY A 173 9.75 -36.13 9.09
CA GLY A 173 10.29 -35.34 10.20
C GLY A 173 11.25 -34.25 9.72
N GLN A 174 12.21 -34.61 8.86
CA GLN A 174 13.17 -33.67 8.27
C GLN A 174 12.48 -32.59 7.45
N LEU A 175 11.56 -32.95 6.55
CA LEU A 175 10.83 -31.98 5.73
C LEU A 175 9.96 -31.05 6.60
N THR A 176 9.33 -31.57 7.65
CA THR A 176 8.57 -30.75 8.61
C THR A 176 9.45 -29.72 9.29
N THR A 177 10.57 -30.14 9.87
CA THR A 177 11.52 -29.23 10.54
C THR A 177 12.04 -28.18 9.58
N LEU A 178 12.50 -28.57 8.39
CA LEU A 178 13.05 -27.60 7.45
C LEU A 178 11.99 -26.62 6.93
N VAL A 179 10.78 -27.08 6.62
CA VAL A 179 9.70 -26.21 6.13
C VAL A 179 9.24 -25.23 7.20
N LEU A 180 9.05 -25.67 8.44
CA LEU A 180 8.51 -24.81 9.50
C LEU A 180 9.58 -23.92 10.15
N ASP A 181 10.81 -24.42 10.31
CA ASP A 181 11.83 -23.74 11.09
C ASP A 181 12.88 -23.02 10.23
N GLU A 182 13.18 -23.51 9.02
CA GLU A 182 14.25 -22.93 8.17
C GLU A 182 13.72 -22.10 6.99
N VAL A 183 12.69 -22.55 6.28
CA VAL A 183 12.15 -21.82 5.11
C VAL A 183 11.79 -20.37 5.45
N PRO A 184 11.11 -20.04 6.57
CA PRO A 184 10.76 -18.65 6.88
C PRO A 184 11.98 -17.74 7.02
N GLY A 185 13.04 -18.22 7.67
CA GLY A 185 14.30 -17.47 7.85
C GLY A 185 15.02 -17.25 6.52
N LEU A 186 15.19 -18.31 5.73
CA LEU A 186 15.82 -18.23 4.40
C LEU A 186 15.04 -17.32 3.45
N ALA A 187 13.71 -17.41 3.46
CA ALA A 187 12.86 -16.55 2.64
C ALA A 187 12.98 -15.07 3.05
N LEU A 188 13.12 -14.78 4.35
CA LEU A 188 13.33 -13.43 4.86
C LEU A 188 14.67 -12.86 4.41
N GLU A 189 15.77 -13.61 4.60
CA GLU A 189 17.10 -13.19 4.16
C GLU A 189 17.14 -12.94 2.65
N ALA A 190 16.58 -13.86 1.87
CA ALA A 190 16.48 -13.76 0.42
C ALA A 190 15.67 -12.53 -0.03
N TYR A 191 14.56 -12.25 0.64
CA TYR A 191 13.74 -11.08 0.38
C TYR A 191 14.50 -9.78 0.71
N GLU A 192 15.11 -9.67 1.89
CA GLU A 192 15.86 -8.49 2.31
C GLU A 192 17.03 -8.19 1.36
N GLU A 193 17.74 -9.23 0.91
CA GLU A 193 18.84 -9.09 -0.05
C GLU A 193 18.35 -8.51 -1.39
N ARG A 194 17.29 -9.10 -1.96
CA ARG A 194 16.70 -8.63 -3.23
C ARG A 194 16.15 -7.22 -3.10
N LEU A 195 15.58 -6.90 -1.95
CA LEU A 195 15.07 -5.57 -1.63
C LEU A 195 16.19 -4.53 -1.58
N ARG A 196 17.31 -4.85 -0.92
CA ARG A 196 18.52 -4.00 -0.91
C ARG A 196 19.09 -3.81 -2.32
N HIS A 197 19.18 -4.88 -3.11
CA HIS A 197 19.61 -4.80 -4.50
C HIS A 197 18.69 -3.87 -5.33
N LEU A 198 17.37 -3.98 -5.15
CA LEU A 198 16.41 -3.11 -5.82
C LEU A 198 16.58 -1.64 -5.47
N ALA A 199 16.79 -1.32 -4.20
CA ALA A 199 17.06 0.05 -3.77
C ALA A 199 18.39 0.61 -4.34
N ALA A 200 19.36 -0.24 -4.65
CA ALA A 200 20.57 0.20 -5.33
C ALA A 200 20.28 0.67 -6.77
N VAL A 201 19.38 -0.02 -7.49
CA VAL A 201 19.12 0.22 -8.92
C VAL A 201 17.90 1.09 -9.22
N SER A 202 16.99 1.29 -8.26
CA SER A 202 15.78 2.10 -8.42
C SER A 202 15.69 3.20 -7.35
N THR A 203 15.57 4.45 -7.79
CA THR A 203 15.40 5.62 -6.91
C THR A 203 14.09 5.52 -6.13
N GLU A 204 13.04 5.05 -6.77
CA GLU A 204 11.74 4.76 -6.17
C GLU A 204 11.86 3.85 -4.93
N PHE A 205 12.53 2.70 -5.09
CA PHE A 205 12.74 1.76 -3.99
C PHE A 205 13.70 2.32 -2.94
N ARG A 206 14.73 3.05 -3.35
CA ARG A 206 15.67 3.69 -2.42
C ARG A 206 14.97 4.69 -1.51
N VAL A 207 14.14 5.56 -2.08
CA VAL A 207 13.38 6.55 -1.30
C VAL A 207 12.40 5.84 -0.38
N TRP A 208 11.66 4.86 -0.88
CA TRP A 208 10.74 4.07 -0.06
C TRP A 208 11.45 3.40 1.13
N LEU A 209 12.56 2.68 0.91
CA LEU A 209 13.32 2.07 2.01
C LEU A 209 13.92 3.11 2.95
N THR A 210 14.42 4.23 2.46
CA THR A 210 14.99 5.31 3.30
C THR A 210 13.92 5.93 4.20
N LEU A 211 12.68 6.05 3.69
CA LEU A 211 11.54 6.54 4.45
C LEU A 211 11.04 5.50 5.47
N CYS A 212 11.19 4.21 5.20
CA CYS A 212 10.81 3.11 6.11
C CYS A 212 11.88 2.75 7.15
N ALA A 213 13.17 2.86 6.84
CA ALA A 213 14.25 2.21 7.57
C ALA A 213 14.84 3.01 8.74
N GLN A 214 14.27 4.16 9.14
CA GLN A 214 14.90 5.02 10.16
C GLN A 214 13.85 5.59 11.12
N GLN A 215 13.83 5.07 12.35
CA GLN A 215 13.16 5.69 13.50
C GLN A 215 14.11 6.57 14.35
N GLU A 216 15.42 6.60 14.05
CA GLU A 216 16.44 7.21 14.94
C GLU A 216 17.25 8.38 14.33
N VAL A 217 17.03 8.77 13.07
CA VAL A 217 17.72 9.95 12.52
C VAL A 217 16.95 11.21 12.91
N ARG A 218 17.62 12.08 13.67
CA ARG A 218 17.11 13.38 14.09
C ARG A 218 16.55 14.16 12.90
N ASP A 219 15.31 14.59 13.03
CA ASP A 219 14.58 15.46 12.09
C ASP A 219 15.12 16.91 12.06
N ASP A 220 16.29 17.18 12.66
CA ASP A 220 16.89 18.52 12.80
C ASP A 220 17.17 19.22 11.45
N VAL A 221 17.01 18.53 10.32
CA VAL A 221 17.28 19.04 8.95
C VAL A 221 15.99 19.38 8.17
N LEU A 222 14.82 18.86 8.55
CA LEU A 222 13.56 19.12 7.84
C LEU A 222 12.77 20.22 8.57
N THR A 223 12.69 21.41 7.97
CA THR A 223 11.90 22.52 8.52
C THR A 223 10.41 22.33 8.24
N GLY A 224 9.73 21.57 9.09
CA GLY A 224 8.28 21.40 9.01
C GLY A 224 7.81 20.71 7.71
N LEU A 225 6.53 20.86 7.37
CA LEU A 225 5.94 20.35 6.11
C LEU A 225 6.57 20.91 4.81
N ALA A 226 7.51 21.87 4.89
CA ALA A 226 8.32 22.22 3.72
C ALA A 226 9.24 21.05 3.31
N GLY A 227 9.81 20.33 4.28
CA GLY A 227 10.63 19.14 4.01
C GLY A 227 9.85 17.98 3.38
N LEU A 228 8.52 17.96 3.50
CA LEU A 228 7.67 16.99 2.80
C LEU A 228 7.79 17.12 1.28
N GLU A 229 7.73 18.35 0.77
CA GLU A 229 7.81 18.64 -0.66
C GLU A 229 9.18 18.18 -1.20
N ASP A 230 10.26 18.49 -0.49
CA ASP A 230 11.61 18.06 -0.83
C ASP A 230 11.73 16.52 -0.88
N LEU A 231 11.19 15.81 0.12
CA LEU A 231 11.22 14.33 0.15
C LEU A 231 10.41 13.72 -1.01
N LEU A 232 9.23 14.27 -1.31
CA LEU A 232 8.35 13.75 -2.36
C LEU A 232 8.84 14.12 -3.76
N THR A 233 9.59 15.21 -3.93
CA THR A 233 10.16 15.56 -5.24
C THR A 233 11.29 14.61 -5.67
N LEU A 234 11.88 13.85 -4.75
CA LEU A 234 12.90 12.82 -5.05
C LEU A 234 12.36 11.65 -5.90
N THR A 235 11.03 11.45 -5.93
CA THR A 235 10.37 10.36 -6.68
C THR A 235 9.73 10.81 -7.99
N ARG A 236 10.04 12.02 -8.48
CA ARG A 236 9.42 12.60 -9.69
C ARG A 236 9.71 11.80 -10.96
N ASN A 237 8.65 11.54 -11.73
CA ASN A 237 8.68 11.26 -13.16
C ASN A 237 7.78 12.29 -13.85
N ALA A 238 8.32 13.05 -14.80
CA ALA A 238 7.72 14.30 -15.25
C ALA A 238 6.69 14.11 -16.38
N VAL A 239 5.43 14.52 -16.14
CA VAL A 239 4.56 15.31 -17.03
C VAL A 239 3.53 16.04 -16.15
N SER A 240 3.51 17.37 -16.14
CA SER A 240 2.50 18.18 -15.45
C SER A 240 1.36 18.55 -16.40
N SER A 241 0.11 18.56 -15.92
CA SER A 241 -1.04 19.06 -16.69
C SER A 241 -1.57 20.38 -16.13
N ASP A 242 -2.09 21.26 -17.00
CA ASP A 242 -2.53 22.62 -16.65
C ASP A 242 -3.57 22.67 -15.52
N ARG A 243 -4.44 21.66 -15.43
CA ARG A 243 -5.50 21.57 -14.41
C ARG A 243 -4.97 21.24 -13.00
N ARG A 244 -3.93 20.41 -12.89
CA ARG A 244 -3.22 20.18 -11.61
C ARG A 244 -2.60 21.48 -11.10
N GLY A 245 -2.08 22.29 -12.01
CA GLY A 245 -1.54 23.60 -11.71
C GLY A 245 -2.54 24.58 -11.09
N ALA A 246 -3.80 24.61 -11.52
CA ALA A 246 -4.79 25.56 -10.99
C ALA A 246 -5.11 25.31 -9.51
N LEU A 247 -5.39 24.05 -9.16
CA LEU A 247 -5.71 23.65 -7.79
C LEU A 247 -4.49 23.77 -6.86
N SER A 248 -3.32 23.35 -7.35
CA SER A 248 -2.03 23.53 -6.65
C SER A 248 -1.74 25.00 -6.36
N ARG A 249 -1.91 25.90 -7.35
CA ARG A 249 -1.76 27.35 -7.16
C ARG A 249 -2.72 27.90 -6.10
N ALA A 250 -3.98 27.47 -6.12
CA ALA A 250 -4.98 27.89 -5.13
C ALA A 250 -4.58 27.49 -3.70
N TYR A 251 -4.11 26.25 -3.49
CA TYR A 251 -3.65 25.82 -2.18
C TYR A 251 -2.33 26.49 -1.77
N ARG A 252 -1.33 26.59 -2.66
CA ARG A 252 -0.07 27.29 -2.39
C ARG A 252 -0.29 28.75 -2.02
N ALA A 253 -1.24 29.45 -2.66
CA ALA A 253 -1.59 30.83 -2.30
C ALA A 253 -2.07 30.98 -0.84
N THR A 254 -2.54 29.89 -0.22
CA THR A 254 -2.96 29.90 1.18
C THR A 254 -1.79 29.92 2.16
N LEU A 255 -0.60 29.43 1.76
CA LEU A 255 0.60 29.45 2.60
C LEU A 255 1.12 30.87 2.86
N ALA A 256 0.93 31.78 1.90
CA ALA A 256 1.32 33.18 2.02
C ALA A 256 0.35 34.01 2.89
N LYS A 257 -0.81 33.47 3.26
CA LYS A 257 -1.80 34.19 4.08
C LYS A 257 -1.36 34.21 5.56
N PRO A 258 -1.62 35.29 6.30
CA PRO A 258 -1.41 35.32 7.76
C PRO A 258 -2.20 34.21 8.47
N ILE A 259 -1.64 33.67 9.55
CA ILE A 259 -2.27 32.60 10.35
C ILE A 259 -3.63 33.04 10.91
N VAL A 260 -3.71 34.30 11.34
CA VAL A 260 -4.92 34.93 11.84
C VAL A 260 -5.32 36.03 10.85
N PRO A 261 -6.54 36.01 10.29
CA PRO A 261 -7.05 37.12 9.50
C PRO A 261 -6.96 38.38 10.35
N SER A 262 -6.41 39.47 9.80
CA SER A 262 -6.19 40.73 10.52
C SER A 262 -7.51 41.35 10.99
N GLY A 263 -8.02 40.89 12.13
CA GLY A 263 -9.00 41.61 12.93
C GLY A 263 -8.23 42.48 13.91
N GLU A 264 -8.29 43.80 13.70
CA GLU A 264 -7.90 44.85 14.66
C GLU A 264 -6.63 44.57 15.48
N ASN A 265 -5.47 44.41 14.82
CA ASN A 265 -4.19 44.47 15.53
C ASN A 265 -3.63 45.89 15.50
N ASP A 266 -4.00 46.67 16.51
CA ASP A 266 -3.51 48.03 16.78
C ASP A 266 -2.11 48.04 17.44
N THR A 267 -1.39 46.91 17.41
CA THR A 267 -0.19 46.64 18.22
C THR A 267 1.14 46.70 17.46
N GLY A 268 1.13 46.97 16.15
CA GLY A 268 2.34 47.04 15.33
C GLY A 268 3.09 45.71 15.13
N LEU A 269 2.49 44.59 15.55
CA LEU A 269 3.05 43.24 15.41
C LEU A 269 2.71 42.65 14.03
N THR A 270 3.73 42.21 13.28
CA THR A 270 3.55 41.48 12.03
C THR A 270 3.21 40.02 12.32
N ILE A 271 1.99 39.59 11.98
CA ILE A 271 1.60 38.18 12.08
C ILE A 271 2.32 37.39 10.98
N PRO A 272 3.03 36.29 11.31
CA PRO A 272 3.69 35.47 10.30
C PRO A 272 2.68 34.80 9.36
N SER A 273 3.13 34.50 8.15
CA SER A 273 2.35 33.70 7.22
C SER A 273 2.17 32.27 7.73
N LEU A 274 1.20 31.56 7.18
CA LEU A 274 0.99 30.15 7.49
C LEU A 274 2.22 29.29 7.15
N ALA A 275 2.98 29.66 6.11
CA ALA A 275 4.23 29.00 5.76
C ALA A 275 5.28 29.12 6.86
N GLU A 276 5.37 30.30 7.49
CA GLU A 276 6.43 30.64 8.45
C GLU A 276 6.12 30.17 9.87
N GLY A 277 4.84 30.21 10.27
CA GLY A 277 4.45 29.86 11.65
C GLY A 277 3.87 28.46 11.82
N TYR A 278 3.86 27.61 10.78
CA TYR A 278 3.49 26.21 10.94
C TYR A 278 4.63 25.43 11.62
N ILE A 279 4.31 24.78 12.74
CA ILE A 279 5.23 23.93 13.49
C ILE A 279 4.69 22.51 13.46
N ASP A 280 5.58 21.54 13.24
CA ASP A 280 5.21 20.13 13.23
C ASP A 280 4.70 19.70 14.60
N HIS A 281 3.61 18.95 14.58
CA HIS A 281 2.99 18.44 15.79
C HIS A 281 3.64 17.11 16.15
N ARG A 282 3.89 16.88 17.44
CA ARG A 282 4.03 15.52 17.96
C ARG A 282 2.77 14.74 17.67
N PHE A 283 2.92 13.46 17.38
CA PHE A 283 1.80 12.61 17.04
C PHE A 283 1.87 11.26 17.75
N GLN A 284 0.72 10.63 17.88
CA GLN A 284 0.61 9.23 18.29
C GLN A 284 0.08 8.44 17.10
N PHE A 285 0.51 7.18 16.97
CA PHE A 285 0.12 6.35 15.83
C PHE A 285 -0.41 4.99 16.28
N ALA A 286 -1.49 4.57 15.62
CA ALA A 286 -2.17 3.32 15.88
C ALA A 286 -2.56 2.59 14.59
N TYR A 287 -2.39 1.27 14.60
CA TYR A 287 -3.11 0.39 13.70
C TYR A 287 -4.50 0.11 14.27
N ARG A 288 -5.53 0.14 13.42
CA ARG A 288 -6.95 -0.08 13.77
C ARG A 288 -7.12 -0.99 15.00
N ASP A 289 -7.64 -0.38 16.06
CA ASP A 289 -8.23 -1.06 17.21
C ASP A 289 -9.61 -0.43 17.48
N HIS A 290 -10.54 -1.19 18.06
CA HIS A 290 -11.89 -0.74 18.40
C HIS A 290 -11.89 0.36 19.49
N THR A 291 -10.73 0.59 20.10
CA THR A 291 -10.43 1.53 21.18
C THR A 291 -9.92 2.90 20.70
N VAL A 292 -9.75 3.11 19.39
CA VAL A 292 -9.22 4.37 18.81
C VAL A 292 -10.07 5.61 19.16
N GLY A 293 -11.35 5.43 19.52
CA GLY A 293 -12.20 6.52 20.02
C GLY A 293 -12.04 6.85 21.51
N GLU A 294 -11.30 6.05 22.27
CA GLU A 294 -11.17 6.14 23.72
C GLU A 294 -9.90 6.91 24.12
N GLU A 295 -10.08 8.08 24.74
CA GLU A 295 -8.96 8.97 25.06
C GLU A 295 -7.94 8.36 26.05
N HIS A 296 -8.39 7.48 26.96
CA HIS A 296 -7.47 6.86 27.90
C HIS A 296 -6.48 5.92 27.22
N TRP A 297 -6.90 5.25 26.13
CA TRP A 297 -6.07 4.30 25.39
C TRP A 297 -4.89 5.02 24.74
N TRP A 298 -5.12 6.23 24.24
CA TRP A 298 -4.09 7.08 23.66
C TRP A 298 -3.01 7.50 24.66
N ARG A 299 -3.30 7.60 25.97
CA ARG A 299 -2.28 7.97 26.96
C ARG A 299 -1.16 6.94 27.07
N ASP A 300 -1.46 5.69 26.77
CA ASP A 300 -0.52 4.57 26.85
C ASP A 300 0.23 4.36 25.51
N GLN A 301 -0.13 5.09 24.44
CA GLN A 301 0.53 4.99 23.15
C GLN A 301 1.81 5.83 23.08
N PRO A 302 2.89 5.31 22.46
CA PRO A 302 4.12 6.08 22.26
C PRO A 302 3.85 7.38 21.48
N THR A 303 4.32 8.51 22.02
CA THR A 303 4.38 9.77 21.30
C THR A 303 5.63 9.79 20.41
N SER A 304 5.44 10.13 19.15
CA SER A 304 6.51 10.23 18.14
C SER A 304 6.67 11.69 17.67
N ASP A 305 7.93 12.06 17.42
CA ASP A 305 8.28 13.25 16.63
C ASP A 305 8.31 12.87 15.12
N GLY A 306 8.44 13.85 14.23
CA GLY A 306 8.64 13.56 12.80
C GLY A 306 7.38 13.30 11.97
N LEU A 307 6.28 14.02 12.27
CA LEU A 307 5.01 13.89 11.54
C LEU A 307 5.18 14.04 10.02
N VAL A 308 6.07 14.91 9.57
CA VAL A 308 6.37 15.12 8.14
C VAL A 308 6.92 13.88 7.49
N ARG A 309 7.92 13.26 8.12
CA ARG A 309 8.49 12.00 7.65
C ARG A 309 7.45 10.89 7.68
N PHE A 310 6.62 10.86 8.72
CA PHE A 310 5.52 9.91 8.81
C PHE A 310 4.55 10.03 7.62
N LEU A 311 4.12 11.25 7.32
CA LEU A 311 3.23 11.55 6.19
C LEU A 311 3.92 11.25 4.86
N ALA A 312 5.18 11.63 4.67
CA ALA A 312 5.95 11.32 3.46
C ALA A 312 6.01 9.82 3.22
N ALA A 313 6.40 9.06 4.24
CA ALA A 313 6.51 7.61 4.17
C ALA A 313 5.15 6.94 3.92
N HIS A 314 4.08 7.45 4.55
CA HIS A 314 2.73 6.98 4.26
C HIS A 314 2.32 7.27 2.81
N LEU A 315 2.53 8.50 2.35
CA LEU A 315 2.15 8.97 1.01
C LEU A 315 3.00 8.36 -0.10
N VAL A 316 4.17 7.79 0.18
CA VAL A 316 4.97 7.02 -0.81
C VAL A 316 4.68 5.52 -0.69
N SER A 317 4.18 5.07 0.46
CA SER A 317 3.84 3.67 0.69
C SER A 317 2.62 3.23 -0.14
N PRO A 318 2.66 2.01 -0.70
CA PRO A 318 1.48 1.35 -1.27
C PRO A 318 0.28 1.26 -0.33
N VAL A 319 0.49 1.26 0.99
CA VAL A 319 -0.60 1.18 1.98
C VAL A 319 -1.58 2.32 1.86
N ALA A 320 -1.14 3.51 1.40
CA ALA A 320 -2.02 4.66 1.23
C ALA A 320 -3.17 4.41 0.23
N LEU A 321 -3.06 3.41 -0.65
CA LEU A 321 -4.12 3.05 -1.62
C LEU A 321 -5.29 2.30 -0.99
N ILE A 322 -5.07 1.63 0.14
CA ILE A 322 -6.04 0.68 0.72
C ILE A 322 -6.34 0.93 2.19
N SER A 323 -5.59 1.83 2.83
CA SER A 323 -5.71 2.14 4.24
C SER A 323 -5.71 3.65 4.42
N PRO A 324 -6.90 4.27 4.47
CA PRO A 324 -7.01 5.70 4.71
C PRO A 324 -6.45 6.03 6.09
N LEU A 325 -5.86 7.23 6.19
CA LEU A 325 -5.30 7.76 7.42
C LEU A 325 -6.34 8.65 8.11
N LEU A 326 -6.80 8.24 9.28
CA LEU A 326 -7.68 9.00 10.16
C LEU A 326 -6.82 9.90 11.05
N ILE A 327 -7.09 11.20 11.02
CA ILE A 327 -6.45 12.21 11.88
C ILE A 327 -7.44 12.65 12.96
N LEU A 328 -7.09 12.37 14.20
CA LEU A 328 -7.84 12.63 15.42
C LEU A 328 -7.14 13.71 16.26
N GLY A 329 -7.90 14.28 17.20
CA GLY A 329 -7.42 15.29 18.15
C GLY A 329 -8.53 16.27 18.55
N GLN A 330 -8.26 17.08 19.57
CA GLN A 330 -9.21 18.04 20.14
C GLN A 330 -9.58 19.19 19.17
N PRO A 331 -10.74 19.83 19.37
CA PRO A 331 -11.01 21.12 18.75
C PRO A 331 -9.85 22.09 18.98
N GLY A 332 -9.35 22.72 17.91
CA GLY A 332 -8.20 23.63 17.99
C GLY A 332 -6.82 22.96 17.91
N SER A 333 -6.70 21.63 17.88
CA SER A 333 -5.41 20.91 17.80
C SER A 333 -4.67 21.04 16.45
N GLY A 334 -5.06 21.99 15.59
CA GLY A 334 -4.37 22.23 14.32
C GLY A 334 -4.73 21.30 13.17
N LYS A 335 -5.66 20.32 13.31
CA LYS A 335 -6.01 19.35 12.24
C LYS A 335 -6.39 20.01 10.90
N SER A 336 -7.24 21.05 10.93
CA SER A 336 -7.64 21.77 9.73
C SER A 336 -6.52 22.59 9.11
N VAL A 337 -5.55 23.02 9.93
CA VAL A 337 -4.35 23.73 9.48
C VAL A 337 -3.38 22.74 8.85
N LEU A 338 -3.16 21.58 9.47
CA LEU A 338 -2.36 20.47 8.93
C LEU A 338 -2.84 20.07 7.53
N THR A 339 -4.15 19.82 7.33
CA THR A 339 -4.65 19.41 6.01
C THR A 339 -4.52 20.49 4.94
N ARG A 340 -4.59 21.76 5.34
CA ARG A 340 -4.38 22.91 4.45
C ARG A 340 -2.92 23.05 4.04
N VAL A 341 -1.99 22.94 4.99
CA VAL A 341 -0.55 22.97 4.70
C VAL A 341 -0.16 21.77 3.85
N LEU A 342 -0.68 20.58 4.16
CA LEU A 342 -0.45 19.37 3.37
C LEU A 342 -0.91 19.53 1.93
N ALA A 343 -2.16 19.96 1.70
CA ALA A 343 -2.68 20.18 0.34
C ALA A 343 -1.86 21.21 -0.46
N ALA A 344 -1.25 22.19 0.22
CA ALA A 344 -0.42 23.21 -0.41
C ALA A 344 1.03 22.78 -0.68
N ARG A 345 1.52 21.72 0.00
CA ARG A 345 2.92 21.24 -0.08
C ARG A 345 3.07 19.96 -0.89
N LEU A 346 1.98 19.33 -1.32
CA LEU A 346 2.04 18.15 -2.17
C LEU A 346 2.49 18.52 -3.59
N PRO A 347 3.51 17.84 -4.16
CA PRO A 347 3.98 18.10 -5.52
C PRO A 347 2.88 17.85 -6.57
N GLU A 348 2.54 18.87 -7.35
CA GLU A 348 1.47 18.81 -8.35
C GLU A 348 1.74 17.82 -9.49
N GLU A 349 3.00 17.43 -9.71
CA GLU A 349 3.35 16.42 -10.71
C GLU A 349 2.94 15.02 -10.30
N GLN A 350 2.74 14.78 -9.00
CA GLN A 350 2.47 13.45 -8.43
C GLN A 350 1.14 13.35 -7.68
N TYR A 351 0.57 14.49 -7.29
CA TYR A 351 -0.63 14.54 -6.45
C TYR A 351 -1.64 15.55 -6.99
N LEU A 352 -2.91 15.17 -6.87
CA LEU A 352 -4.06 16.06 -7.05
C LEU A 352 -4.79 16.15 -5.70
N PRO A 353 -4.33 16.98 -4.76
CA PRO A 353 -4.99 17.12 -3.48
C PRO A 353 -6.38 17.71 -3.69
N VAL A 354 -7.42 17.14 -3.07
CA VAL A 354 -8.74 17.77 -2.97
C VAL A 354 -9.15 17.78 -1.51
N ARG A 355 -9.39 18.98 -0.99
CA ARG A 355 -9.78 19.19 0.41
C ARG A 355 -11.28 19.45 0.51
N VAL A 356 -12.02 18.45 0.97
CA VAL A 356 -13.47 18.53 1.20
C VAL A 356 -13.73 18.92 2.66
N GLU A 357 -14.21 20.14 2.89
CA GLU A 357 -14.69 20.56 4.21
C GLU A 357 -16.20 20.31 4.29
N LEU A 358 -16.65 19.28 5.01
CA LEU A 358 -18.07 18.89 5.10
C LEU A 358 -19.02 20.00 5.59
N ARG A 359 -18.50 21.02 6.27
CA ARG A 359 -19.27 22.21 6.69
C ARG A 359 -19.49 23.24 5.58
N ALA A 360 -18.75 23.13 4.48
CA ALA A 360 -18.73 24.06 3.36
C ALA A 360 -19.36 23.46 2.09
N VAL A 361 -19.69 22.16 2.13
CA VAL A 361 -20.41 21.45 1.07
C VAL A 361 -21.68 20.86 1.66
N ASP A 362 -22.64 20.50 0.82
CA ASP A 362 -23.82 19.78 1.28
C ASP A 362 -23.42 18.37 1.73
N ALA A 363 -23.67 18.04 3.00
CA ALA A 363 -23.31 16.76 3.59
C ALA A 363 -24.23 15.62 3.13
N ASP A 364 -25.43 15.95 2.62
CA ASP A 364 -26.41 14.98 2.12
C ASP A 364 -26.22 14.68 0.62
N ALA A 365 -25.38 15.48 -0.07
CA ALA A 365 -24.99 15.24 -1.46
C ALA A 365 -24.09 14.01 -1.60
N ASP A 366 -24.04 13.43 -2.81
CA ASP A 366 -23.15 12.30 -3.05
C ASP A 366 -21.66 12.72 -3.00
N LEU A 367 -20.75 11.74 -2.86
CA LEU A 367 -19.32 12.03 -2.71
C LEU A 367 -18.75 12.80 -3.91
N GLN A 368 -19.22 12.50 -5.12
CA GLN A 368 -18.73 13.14 -6.33
C GLN A 368 -19.13 14.62 -6.32
N GLU A 369 -20.39 14.92 -6.00
CA GLU A 369 -20.91 16.28 -5.87
C GLU A 369 -20.16 17.06 -4.78
N GLN A 370 -19.87 16.44 -3.64
CA GLN A 370 -19.07 17.06 -2.57
C GLN A 370 -17.63 17.40 -3.04
N ILE A 371 -17.01 16.52 -3.84
CA ILE A 371 -15.67 16.74 -4.40
C ILE A 371 -15.70 17.87 -5.44
N GLU A 372 -16.66 17.86 -6.36
CA GLU A 372 -16.80 18.90 -7.39
C GLU A 372 -17.07 20.28 -6.75
N ALA A 373 -17.93 20.33 -5.74
CA ALA A 373 -18.19 21.53 -4.95
C ALA A 373 -16.93 22.04 -4.24
N ALA A 374 -16.10 21.14 -3.68
CA ALA A 374 -14.84 21.52 -3.06
C ALA A 374 -13.83 22.10 -4.07
N VAL A 375 -13.76 21.55 -5.29
CA VAL A 375 -12.90 22.10 -6.37
C VAL A 375 -13.41 23.48 -6.80
N GLN A 376 -14.73 23.65 -6.97
CA GLN A 376 -15.36 24.92 -7.27
C GLN A 376 -15.05 25.98 -6.20
N LEU A 377 -15.14 25.63 -4.92
CA LEU A 377 -14.82 26.54 -3.81
C LEU A 377 -13.34 26.94 -3.79
N ALA A 378 -12.44 26.01 -4.15
CA ALA A 378 -11.00 26.26 -4.14
C ALA A 378 -10.52 27.09 -5.35
N THR A 379 -11.07 26.82 -6.53
CA THR A 379 -10.55 27.36 -7.82
C THR A 379 -11.46 28.40 -8.46
N GLY A 380 -12.75 28.42 -8.10
CA GLY A 380 -13.78 29.18 -8.80
C GLY A 380 -14.28 28.52 -10.09
N GLU A 381 -13.74 27.36 -10.47
CA GLU A 381 -14.08 26.66 -11.72
C GLU A 381 -14.99 25.45 -11.48
N THR A 382 -16.04 25.33 -12.29
CA THR A 382 -16.94 24.18 -12.23
C THR A 382 -16.34 23.06 -13.04
N VAL A 383 -16.19 21.89 -12.42
CA VAL A 383 -15.57 20.73 -13.05
C VAL A 383 -16.50 19.53 -12.97
N GLN A 384 -16.36 18.63 -13.92
CA GLN A 384 -16.92 17.28 -13.85
C GLN A 384 -15.79 16.36 -13.41
N TRP A 385 -15.92 15.73 -12.25
CA TRP A 385 -14.86 14.97 -11.59
C TRP A 385 -14.19 13.93 -12.51
N PRO A 386 -14.94 13.10 -13.28
CA PRO A 386 -14.32 12.14 -14.19
C PRO A 386 -13.40 12.80 -15.22
N ARG A 387 -13.85 13.89 -15.85
CA ARG A 387 -13.05 14.65 -16.83
C ARG A 387 -11.88 15.40 -16.22
N PHE A 388 -12.04 15.85 -14.97
CA PHE A 388 -11.01 16.54 -14.23
C PHE A 388 -9.86 15.59 -13.91
N VAL A 389 -10.17 14.39 -13.43
CA VAL A 389 -9.20 13.33 -13.17
C VAL A 389 -8.52 12.84 -14.45
N ASP A 390 -9.26 12.58 -15.53
CA ASP A 390 -8.67 12.10 -16.79
C ASP A 390 -7.66 13.10 -17.39
N ALA A 391 -7.94 14.40 -17.25
CA ALA A 391 -7.02 15.44 -17.70
C ALA A 391 -5.88 15.72 -16.70
N ALA A 392 -6.12 15.53 -15.40
CA ALA A 392 -5.07 15.53 -14.40
C ALA A 392 -4.08 14.39 -14.68
N ALA A 393 -4.56 13.22 -15.08
CA ALA A 393 -3.78 12.06 -15.51
C ALA A 393 -3.06 12.25 -16.87
N GLY A 394 -3.22 13.41 -17.51
CA GLY A 394 -2.92 13.67 -18.92
C GLY A 394 -1.68 12.95 -19.49
N ALA A 395 -1.91 12.28 -20.62
CA ALA A 395 -0.90 11.72 -21.54
C ALA A 395 -0.23 10.40 -21.12
N ILE A 396 -0.99 9.46 -20.56
CA ILE A 396 -0.62 8.04 -20.52
C ILE A 396 -1.27 7.36 -21.75
N GLU A 397 -0.54 7.26 -22.85
CA GLU A 397 -0.88 6.29 -23.91
C GLU A 397 -0.60 4.89 -23.36
N GLY A 398 -1.64 4.18 -22.92
CA GLY A 398 -1.44 2.84 -22.33
C GLY A 398 -2.69 2.14 -21.77
N SER A 399 -3.53 1.61 -22.66
CA SER A 399 -4.45 0.48 -22.46
C SER A 399 -5.65 0.57 -21.51
N GLY A 400 -5.91 1.70 -20.85
CA GLY A 400 -7.17 1.89 -20.10
C GLY A 400 -8.21 2.64 -20.93
N ARG A 401 -9.42 2.09 -21.14
CA ARG A 401 -10.51 2.82 -21.81
C ARG A 401 -11.11 3.87 -20.87
N PRO A 402 -11.61 5.02 -21.39
CA PRO A 402 -12.38 5.98 -20.59
C PRO A 402 -13.56 5.26 -19.90
N GLY A 403 -13.63 5.34 -18.57
CA GLY A 403 -14.65 4.64 -17.76
C GLY A 403 -14.20 3.30 -17.15
N GLU A 404 -12.94 2.89 -17.29
CA GLU A 404 -12.41 1.75 -16.51
C GLU A 404 -12.10 2.16 -15.07
N PHE A 405 -12.72 1.44 -14.13
CA PHE A 405 -12.55 1.61 -12.69
C PHE A 405 -11.09 1.33 -12.30
N HIS A 406 -10.53 2.16 -11.40
CA HIS A 406 -9.32 1.76 -10.69
C HIS A 406 -9.62 0.42 -9.99
N PRO A 407 -8.80 -0.64 -10.18
CA PRO A 407 -9.10 -1.98 -9.68
C PRO A 407 -9.23 -2.05 -8.15
N TRP A 408 -8.87 -0.98 -7.44
CA TRP A 408 -8.98 -0.84 -5.99
C TRP A 408 -9.79 0.41 -5.56
N ALA A 409 -10.60 0.98 -6.45
CA ALA A 409 -11.64 1.91 -6.01
C ALA A 409 -12.57 1.17 -5.02
N PRO A 410 -12.99 1.79 -3.91
CA PRO A 410 -14.04 1.22 -3.07
C PRO A 410 -15.24 0.91 -3.97
N THR A 411 -15.68 -0.34 -4.01
CA THR A 411 -16.83 -0.79 -4.83
C THR A 411 -18.18 -0.31 -4.28
N GLU A 412 -18.16 0.70 -3.41
CA GLU A 412 -19.37 1.40 -3.01
C GLU A 412 -19.89 2.20 -4.22
N PRO A 413 -21.21 2.20 -4.46
CA PRO A 413 -21.82 2.73 -5.70
C PRO A 413 -21.64 4.24 -5.93
N TYR A 414 -20.87 4.94 -5.08
CA TYR A 414 -20.72 6.40 -5.07
C TYR A 414 -19.28 6.87 -5.35
N VAL A 415 -18.35 5.97 -5.68
CA VAL A 415 -16.92 6.32 -5.82
C VAL A 415 -16.34 5.82 -7.15
N ASN A 416 -16.59 6.54 -8.24
CA ASN A 416 -15.90 6.35 -9.52
C ASN A 416 -14.48 6.94 -9.44
N LEU A 417 -13.50 6.14 -8.99
CA LEU A 417 -12.08 6.52 -9.02
C LEU A 417 -11.42 5.99 -10.30
N SER A 418 -10.84 6.90 -11.07
CA SER A 418 -10.00 6.56 -12.22
C SER A 418 -8.66 5.98 -11.75
N ALA A 419 -8.09 5.09 -12.57
CA ALA A 419 -6.83 4.36 -12.35
C ALA A 419 -5.64 5.25 -11.96
N TYR A 420 -5.75 6.56 -12.15
CA TYR A 420 -4.64 7.51 -12.03
C TYR A 420 -4.72 8.43 -10.80
N THR A 421 -5.78 8.32 -9.99
CA THR A 421 -5.95 9.13 -8.77
C THR A 421 -6.03 8.25 -7.54
N ALA A 422 -4.91 8.12 -6.83
CA ALA A 422 -4.89 7.59 -5.48
C ALA A 422 -5.64 8.54 -4.54
N LEU A 423 -6.86 8.21 -4.15
CA LEU A 423 -7.63 8.94 -3.14
C LEU A 423 -7.01 8.68 -1.76
N VAL A 424 -6.15 9.58 -1.30
CA VAL A 424 -5.73 9.60 0.11
C VAL A 424 -6.82 10.31 0.90
N VAL A 425 -7.75 9.53 1.48
CA VAL A 425 -8.77 10.09 2.37
C VAL A 425 -8.15 10.34 3.74
N LEU A 426 -8.03 11.62 4.08
CA LEU A 426 -7.75 12.07 5.44
C LEU A 426 -9.08 12.40 6.11
N VAL A 427 -9.61 11.44 6.87
CA VAL A 427 -10.81 11.68 7.67
C VAL A 427 -10.39 12.42 8.94
N ILE A 428 -11.11 13.49 9.29
CA ILE A 428 -10.89 14.22 10.54
C ILE A 428 -12.10 13.96 11.44
N ALA A 429 -11.87 13.38 12.62
CA ALA A 429 -12.92 13.23 13.62
C ALA A 429 -12.52 13.89 14.96
N PRO A 430 -13.49 14.41 15.75
CA PRO A 430 -13.23 14.84 17.11
C PRO A 430 -12.83 13.64 17.98
N SER A 431 -11.76 13.77 18.76
CA SER A 431 -11.42 12.84 19.86
C SER A 431 -11.07 13.62 21.12
N GLY A 432 -11.00 12.94 22.27
CA GLY A 432 -10.88 13.54 23.60
C GLY A 432 -9.52 14.15 23.97
N GLY A 433 -8.53 14.22 23.08
CA GLY A 433 -7.12 14.46 23.43
C GLY A 433 -6.44 15.66 22.78
N SER A 434 -5.45 16.28 23.44
CA SER A 434 -4.81 17.53 23.01
C SER A 434 -3.77 17.39 21.89
N GLN A 435 -3.42 16.17 21.49
CA GLN A 435 -2.42 15.87 20.44
C GLN A 435 -3.06 15.42 19.12
N ILE A 436 -2.27 15.44 18.03
CA ILE A 436 -2.66 14.81 16.77
C ILE A 436 -2.49 13.30 16.92
N GLN A 437 -3.57 12.57 16.72
CA GLN A 437 -3.62 11.12 16.80
C GLN A 437 -3.86 10.59 15.39
N CYS A 438 -3.04 9.66 14.92
CA CYS A 438 -3.10 9.09 13.59
C CYS A 438 -3.52 7.63 13.69
N ALA A 439 -4.65 7.27 13.07
CA ALA A 439 -5.11 5.88 13.00
C ALA A 439 -5.24 5.44 11.55
N LYS A 440 -4.65 4.30 11.19
CA LYS A 440 -4.89 3.69 9.86
C LYS A 440 -6.07 2.74 9.91
N TYR A 441 -7.04 2.92 9.02
CA TYR A 441 -8.15 1.97 8.88
C TYR A 441 -7.71 0.80 8.00
N ARG A 442 -7.62 -0.42 8.56
CA ARG A 442 -7.56 -1.63 7.73
C ARG A 442 -8.98 -1.96 7.29
N GLY A 443 -9.25 -1.88 5.98
CA GLY A 443 -10.51 -2.39 5.41
C GLY A 443 -10.78 -3.81 5.90
N ARG A 444 -12.05 -4.17 6.07
CA ARG A 444 -12.43 -5.55 6.39
C ARG A 444 -11.89 -6.46 5.28
N SER A 445 -10.87 -7.26 5.58
CA SER A 445 -10.63 -8.51 4.86
C SER A 445 -11.81 -9.43 5.21
N ALA A 446 -12.60 -9.76 4.19
CA ALA A 446 -13.52 -10.88 4.24
C ALA A 446 -12.75 -12.19 4.35
#